data_AF-A0A8J3SI60-F1
#
_entry.id   AF-A0A8J3SI60-F1
#
_cell.length_a   1.000
_cell.length_b   1.000
_cell.length_c   1.000
_cell.angle_alpha   90.00
_cell.angle_beta   90.00
_cell.angle_gamma   90.00
#
_symmetry.space_group_name_H-M   'P 1'
#
loop_
_entity.id
_entity.type
_entity.pdbx_description
1 polymer ?
#
loop_
_entity_poly.entity_id
_entity_poly.type
_entity_poly.pdbx_seq_one_letter_code
_entity_poly.pdbx_strand_id
1 'polypeptide(L)'
;MAATHTARTDAARTSITSEAGAGDARRTTRTSTLRRVLWVPQVLIAVFLIAASALPKFVGEQNAITTFELIGWGQWFRYVTGVVELAGGIGLLIPSLAGAASIGLIGLMAGAAATQILVIEPAWALLPAGFAVVFALVAWDRRDQTRALVRTLVGRR
;
A
#
# COMPACT_ATOMS: atom_id res chain seq x y z
N MET A 1 -53.39 27.07 12.67
CA MET A 1 -52.86 25.71 12.37
C MET A 1 -51.57 25.69 11.51
N ALA A 2 -51.00 26.85 11.11
CA ALA A 2 -49.81 26.91 10.25
C ALA A 2 -48.45 26.97 10.99
N ALA A 3 -48.40 27.45 12.24
CA ALA A 3 -47.16 27.64 13.01
C ALA A 3 -46.49 26.34 13.47
N THR A 4 -47.25 25.24 13.54
CA THR A 4 -46.77 23.94 14.03
C THR A 4 -45.94 23.19 12.98
N HIS A 5 -46.05 23.56 11.69
CA HIS A 5 -45.29 22.91 10.62
C HIS A 5 -43.85 23.44 10.54
N THR A 6 -43.65 24.75 10.69
CA THR A 6 -42.34 25.43 10.58
C THR A 6 -41.34 24.98 11.65
N ALA A 7 -41.78 24.88 12.91
CA ALA A 7 -40.93 24.46 14.03
C ALA A 7 -40.41 23.01 13.89
N ARG A 8 -41.20 22.13 13.27
CA ARG A 8 -40.81 20.73 13.03
C ARG A 8 -39.74 20.62 11.94
N THR A 9 -39.78 21.50 10.94
CA THR A 9 -38.76 21.59 9.87
C THR A 9 -37.41 22.13 10.35
N ASP A 10 -37.40 23.11 11.26
CA ASP A 10 -36.14 23.64 11.82
C ASP A 10 -35.47 22.64 12.77
N ALA A 11 -36.25 21.93 13.59
CA ALA A 11 -35.73 20.87 14.45
C ALA A 11 -35.12 19.72 13.63
N ALA A 12 -35.77 19.30 12.55
CA ALA A 12 -35.25 18.27 11.65
C ALA A 12 -34.00 18.74 10.89
N ARG A 13 -33.92 20.01 10.48
CA ARG A 13 -32.73 20.57 9.80
C ARG A 13 -31.53 20.67 10.76
N THR A 14 -31.78 20.94 12.04
CA THR A 14 -30.75 21.03 13.09
C THR A 14 -30.21 19.65 13.49
N SER A 15 -31.05 18.61 13.51
CA SER A 15 -30.58 17.24 13.76
C SER A 15 -29.72 16.70 12.62
N ILE A 16 -30.08 16.99 11.37
CA ILE A 16 -29.32 16.54 10.19
C ILE A 16 -27.93 17.20 10.13
N THR A 17 -27.80 18.48 10.48
CA THR A 17 -26.49 19.16 10.50
C THR A 17 -25.59 18.68 11.66
N SER A 18 -26.17 18.34 12.81
CA SER A 18 -25.43 17.77 13.95
C SER A 18 -24.92 16.35 13.66
N GLU A 19 -25.75 15.49 13.05
CA GLU A 19 -25.34 14.15 12.63
C GLU A 19 -24.30 14.17 11.52
N ALA A 20 -24.42 15.09 10.56
CA ALA A 20 -23.44 15.27 9.49
C ALA A 20 -22.07 15.72 10.04
N GLY A 21 -22.04 16.67 10.98
CA GLY A 21 -20.81 17.13 11.62
C GLY A 21 -20.13 16.07 12.50
N ALA A 22 -20.92 15.30 13.26
CA ALA A 22 -20.41 14.18 14.06
C ALA A 22 -19.83 13.06 13.17
N GLY A 23 -20.46 12.80 12.02
CA GLY A 23 -19.98 11.84 11.02
C GLY A 23 -18.63 12.25 10.39
N ASP A 24 -18.43 13.54 10.12
CA ASP A 24 -17.19 14.05 9.53
C ASP A 24 -16.04 14.10 10.55
N ALA A 25 -16.30 14.55 11.78
CA ALA A 25 -15.33 14.50 12.88
C ALA A 25 -14.91 13.05 13.22
N ARG A 26 -15.83 12.09 13.17
CA ARG A 26 -15.52 10.66 13.37
C ARG A 26 -14.74 10.05 12.19
N ARG A 27 -14.96 10.53 10.96
CA ARG A 27 -14.25 10.07 9.77
C ARG A 27 -12.81 10.57 9.75
N THR A 28 -12.60 11.86 10.04
CA THR A 28 -11.28 12.50 10.09
C THR A 28 -10.38 11.95 11.19
N THR A 29 -10.92 11.74 12.39
CA THR A 29 -10.20 11.11 13.51
C THR A 29 -9.82 9.67 13.18
N ARG A 30 -10.75 8.85 12.67
CA ARG A 30 -10.48 7.45 12.27
C ARG A 30 -9.38 7.33 11.21
N THR A 31 -9.36 8.21 10.21
CA THR A 31 -8.32 8.19 9.16
C THR A 31 -6.94 8.53 9.73
N SER A 32 -6.85 9.41 10.72
CA SER A 32 -5.57 9.78 11.35
C SER A 32 -4.97 8.65 12.20
N THR A 33 -5.81 7.92 12.94
CA THR A 33 -5.38 6.78 13.75
C THR A 33 -4.95 5.61 12.87
N LEU A 34 -5.75 5.26 11.85
CA LEU A 34 -5.42 4.17 10.92
C LEU A 34 -4.09 4.43 10.20
N ARG A 35 -3.88 5.68 9.76
CA ARG A 35 -2.63 6.10 9.13
C ARG A 35 -1.43 5.96 10.06
N ARG A 36 -1.56 6.29 11.35
CA ARG A 36 -0.47 6.15 12.32
C ARG A 36 -0.18 4.68 12.64
N VAL A 37 -1.21 3.84 12.73
CA VAL A 37 -1.07 2.39 12.96
C VAL A 37 -0.40 1.70 11.77
N LEU A 38 -0.74 2.09 10.54
CA LEU A 38 -0.14 1.53 9.32
C LEU A 38 1.27 2.06 9.06
N TRP A 39 1.63 3.23 9.61
CA TRP A 39 2.93 3.84 9.35
C TRP A 39 4.11 3.01 9.85
N VAL A 40 4.03 2.47 11.07
CA VAL A 40 5.09 1.63 11.63
C VAL A 40 5.37 0.37 10.78
N PRO A 41 4.39 -0.51 10.50
CA PRO A 41 4.62 -1.68 9.66
C PRO A 41 4.99 -1.27 8.23
N GLN A 42 4.45 -0.18 7.69
CA GLN A 42 4.84 0.33 6.36
C GLN A 42 6.32 0.69 6.29
N VAL A 43 6.84 1.42 7.28
CA VAL A 43 8.26 1.81 7.35
C VAL A 43 9.14 0.59 7.57
N LEU A 44 8.75 -0.32 8.47
CA LEU A 44 9.51 -1.56 8.71
C LEU A 44 9.61 -2.41 7.44
N ILE A 45 8.51 -2.61 6.72
CA ILE A 45 8.52 -3.37 5.47
C ILE A 45 9.33 -2.63 4.39
N ALA A 46 9.24 -1.30 4.30
CA ALA A 46 10.04 -0.52 3.36
C ALA A 46 11.54 -0.69 3.61
N VAL A 47 11.97 -0.60 4.87
CA VAL A 47 13.37 -0.84 5.27
C VAL A 47 13.78 -2.28 4.96
N PHE A 48 12.92 -3.26 5.27
CA PHE A 48 13.16 -4.66 4.92
C PHE A 48 13.36 -4.85 3.41
N LEU A 49 12.47 -4.30 2.57
CA LEU A 49 12.59 -4.40 1.12
C LEU A 49 13.89 -3.79 0.60
N ILE A 50 14.33 -2.66 1.15
CA ILE A 50 15.56 -2.00 0.71
C ILE A 50 16.80 -2.79 1.18
N ALA A 51 16.91 -3.06 2.48
CA ALA A 51 18.13 -3.55 3.10
C ALA A 51 18.25 -5.08 3.07
N ALA A 52 17.16 -5.80 3.35
CA ALA A 52 17.17 -7.25 3.46
C ALA A 52 16.76 -7.96 2.17
N SER A 53 16.04 -7.28 1.25
CA SER A 53 15.62 -7.89 -0.02
C SER A 53 16.40 -7.37 -1.23
N ALA A 54 16.39 -6.07 -1.49
CA ALA A 54 16.95 -5.49 -2.70
C ALA A 54 18.47 -5.44 -2.67
N LEU A 55 19.07 -4.97 -1.58
CA LEU A 55 20.53 -4.82 -1.48
C LEU A 55 21.30 -6.15 -1.73
N PRO A 56 20.94 -7.30 -1.13
CA PRO A 56 21.57 -8.60 -1.42
C PRO A 56 21.55 -8.95 -2.92
N LYS A 57 20.48 -8.56 -3.63
CA LYS A 57 20.34 -8.77 -5.08
C LYS A 57 21.24 -7.87 -5.93
N PHE A 58 21.88 -6.84 -5.37
CA PHE A 58 22.83 -6.02 -6.11
C PHE A 58 24.28 -6.35 -5.77
N VAL A 59 24.56 -6.65 -4.50
CA VAL A 59 25.93 -6.92 -4.03
C VAL A 59 26.40 -8.35 -4.33
N GLY A 60 25.56 -9.18 -4.96
CA GLY A 60 25.92 -10.54 -5.35
C GLY A 60 25.95 -11.52 -4.17
N GLU A 61 25.03 -11.36 -3.23
CA GLU A 61 24.91 -12.29 -2.12
C GLU A 61 24.50 -13.69 -2.62
N GLN A 62 25.15 -14.73 -2.08
CA GLN A 62 25.08 -16.09 -2.64
C GLN A 62 23.69 -16.70 -2.57
N ASN A 63 22.94 -16.46 -1.48
CA ASN A 63 21.56 -16.97 -1.38
C ASN A 63 20.65 -16.30 -2.41
N ALA A 64 20.79 -14.99 -2.65
CA ALA A 64 20.04 -14.28 -3.67
C ALA A 64 20.37 -14.79 -5.08
N ILE A 65 21.63 -15.07 -5.39
CA ILE A 65 22.03 -15.66 -6.67
C ILE A 65 21.38 -17.04 -6.84
N THR A 66 21.59 -17.93 -5.87
CA THR A 66 21.09 -19.32 -5.89
C THR A 66 19.57 -19.36 -6.01
N THR A 67 18.86 -18.52 -5.25
CA THR A 67 17.39 -18.43 -5.30
C THR A 67 16.90 -18.09 -6.70
N PHE A 68 17.53 -17.13 -7.38
CA PHE A 68 17.12 -16.72 -8.73
C PHE A 68 17.60 -17.68 -9.82
N GLU A 69 18.65 -18.47 -9.57
CA GLU A 69 19.03 -19.59 -10.46
C GLU A 69 17.97 -20.68 -10.44
N LEU A 70 17.41 -21.01 -9.28
CA LEU A 70 16.31 -21.98 -9.17
C LEU A 70 15.07 -21.56 -9.98
N ILE A 71 14.81 -20.25 -10.11
CA ILE A 71 13.72 -19.72 -10.94
C ILE A 71 13.97 -20.00 -12.43
N GLY A 72 15.22 -20.10 -12.85
CA GLY A 72 15.61 -20.52 -14.21
C GLY A 72 15.50 -19.44 -15.29
N TRP A 73 15.15 -18.20 -14.94
CA TRP A 73 15.03 -17.10 -15.91
C TRP A 73 16.35 -16.35 -16.14
N GLY A 74 17.39 -16.70 -15.38
CA GLY A 74 18.71 -16.08 -15.43
C GLY A 74 18.86 -14.86 -14.51
N GLN A 75 20.10 -14.42 -14.36
CA GLN A 75 20.49 -13.40 -13.36
C GLN A 75 19.93 -12.00 -13.65
N TRP A 76 19.55 -11.68 -14.89
CA TRP A 76 18.92 -10.40 -15.21
C TRP A 76 17.61 -10.20 -14.42
N PHE A 77 16.85 -11.29 -14.21
CA PHE A 77 15.58 -11.25 -13.47
C PHE A 77 15.82 -10.85 -12.01
N ARG A 78 16.91 -11.33 -11.39
CA ARG A 78 17.34 -10.92 -10.04
C ARG A 78 17.52 -9.41 -9.94
N TYR A 79 18.22 -8.81 -10.90
CA TYR A 79 18.46 -7.37 -10.90
C TYR A 79 17.16 -6.59 -11.13
N VAL A 80 16.30 -7.03 -12.05
CA VAL A 80 15.00 -6.40 -12.27
C VAL A 80 14.14 -6.45 -11.01
N THR A 81 14.02 -7.60 -10.35
CA THR A 81 13.29 -7.71 -9.07
C THR A 81 13.90 -6.80 -8.01
N GLY A 82 15.23 -6.77 -7.88
CA GLY A 82 15.92 -5.89 -6.94
C GLY A 82 15.63 -4.40 -7.19
N VAL A 83 15.57 -3.97 -8.45
CA VAL A 83 15.23 -2.58 -8.82
C VAL A 83 13.78 -2.27 -8.43
N VAL A 84 12.84 -3.18 -8.69
CA VAL A 84 11.42 -2.98 -8.34
C VAL A 84 11.23 -2.95 -6.82
N GLU A 85 11.90 -3.83 -6.07
CA GLU A 85 11.85 -3.82 -4.60
C GLU A 85 12.44 -2.54 -4.01
N LEU A 86 13.58 -2.07 -4.55
CA LEU A 86 14.22 -0.83 -4.12
C LEU A 86 13.34 0.38 -4.41
N ALA A 87 12.83 0.50 -5.65
CA ALA A 87 11.95 1.59 -6.06
C ALA A 87 10.64 1.59 -5.26
N GLY A 88 10.05 0.40 -5.04
CA GLY A 88 8.84 0.26 -4.23
C GLY A 88 9.07 0.60 -2.76
N GLY A 89 10.17 0.12 -2.17
CA GLY A 89 10.57 0.43 -0.80
C GLY A 89 10.78 1.94 -0.59
N ILE A 90 11.50 2.60 -1.48
CA ILE A 90 11.66 4.07 -1.45
C ILE A 90 10.31 4.77 -1.65
N GLY A 91 9.50 4.28 -2.60
CA GLY A 91 8.17 4.82 -2.89
C GLY A 91 7.22 4.74 -1.69
N LEU A 92 7.32 3.70 -0.85
CA LEU A 92 6.56 3.59 0.40
C LEU A 92 6.95 4.66 1.43
N LEU A 93 8.20 5.13 1.44
CA LEU A 93 8.65 6.16 2.38
C LEU A 93 8.18 7.57 1.98
N ILE A 94 7.87 7.78 0.70
CA ILE A 94 7.43 9.06 0.18
C ILE A 94 5.89 9.12 0.22
N PRO A 95 5.26 10.00 1.05
CA PRO A 95 3.83 9.96 1.27
C PRO A 95 2.98 10.11 -0.01
N SER A 96 3.42 10.92 -0.97
CA SER A 96 2.72 11.12 -2.23
C SER A 96 2.78 9.90 -3.16
N LEU A 97 3.82 9.07 -3.05
CA LEU A 97 4.03 7.89 -3.90
C LEU A 97 3.57 6.59 -3.25
N ALA A 98 3.46 6.55 -1.92
CA ALA A 98 3.23 5.31 -1.17
C ALA A 98 2.02 4.50 -1.64
N GLY A 99 0.93 5.14 -2.06
CA GLY A 99 -0.21 4.43 -2.63
C GLY A 99 0.08 3.76 -3.98
N ALA A 100 0.78 4.46 -4.89
CA ALA A 100 1.19 3.91 -6.18
C ALA A 100 2.26 2.82 -6.03
N ALA A 101 3.24 3.04 -5.16
CA ALA A 101 4.27 2.05 -4.83
C ALA A 101 3.67 0.76 -4.25
N SER A 102 2.68 0.89 -3.35
CA SER A 102 1.97 -0.26 -2.78
C SER A 102 1.29 -1.12 -3.85
N ILE A 103 0.66 -0.51 -4.86
CA ILE A 103 0.01 -1.24 -5.96
C ILE A 103 1.04 -2.06 -6.75
N GLY A 104 2.18 -1.46 -7.12
CA GLY A 104 3.25 -2.19 -7.81
C GLY A 104 3.83 -3.33 -6.96
N LEU A 105 4.03 -3.08 -5.66
CA LEU A 105 4.54 -4.07 -4.73
C LEU A 105 3.57 -5.24 -4.50
N ILE A 106 2.25 -5.03 -4.56
CA ILE A 106 1.27 -6.14 -4.52
C ILE A 106 1.52 -7.11 -5.69
N GLY A 107 1.74 -6.58 -6.90
CA GLY A 107 2.06 -7.41 -8.07
C GLY A 107 3.36 -8.18 -7.89
N LEU A 108 4.39 -7.53 -7.36
CA LEU A 108 5.66 -8.19 -7.04
C LEU A 108 5.49 -9.31 -6.00
N MET A 109 4.73 -9.05 -4.94
CA MET A 109 4.45 -10.04 -3.88
C MET A 109 3.65 -11.23 -4.40
N ALA A 110 2.69 -10.99 -5.31
CA ALA A 110 1.98 -12.07 -5.99
C ALA A 110 2.93 -12.96 -6.81
N GLY A 111 3.86 -12.35 -7.55
CA GLY A 111 4.91 -13.08 -8.26
C GLY A 111 5.81 -13.87 -7.30
N ALA A 112 6.27 -13.25 -6.21
CA ALA A 112 7.10 -13.91 -5.21
C ALA A 112 6.39 -15.10 -4.54
N ALA A 113 5.11 -14.93 -4.16
CA ALA A 113 4.31 -16.01 -3.59
C ALA A 113 4.10 -17.15 -4.60
N ALA A 114 3.82 -16.83 -5.86
CA ALA A 114 3.71 -17.84 -6.92
C ALA A 114 5.02 -18.62 -7.11
N THR A 115 6.18 -17.94 -7.13
CA THR A 115 7.48 -18.60 -7.22
C THR A 115 7.74 -19.51 -6.02
N GLN A 116 7.38 -19.09 -4.79
CA GLN A 116 7.50 -19.96 -3.62
C GLN A 116 6.65 -21.22 -3.75
N ILE A 117 5.40 -21.08 -4.19
CA ILE A 117 4.46 -22.22 -4.30
C ILE A 117 4.85 -23.17 -5.44
N LEU A 118 5.29 -22.62 -6.57
CA LEU A 118 5.45 -23.38 -7.82
C LEU A 118 6.88 -23.86 -8.08
N VAL A 119 7.89 -23.22 -7.47
CA VAL A 119 9.29 -23.44 -7.84
C VAL A 119 10.20 -23.73 -6.65
N ILE A 120 10.05 -23.01 -5.53
CA ILE A 120 11.04 -23.04 -4.43
C ILE A 120 10.55 -23.87 -3.24
N GLU A 121 9.70 -23.29 -2.40
CA GLU A 121 9.21 -23.91 -1.16
C GLU A 121 7.90 -23.22 -0.71
N PRO A 122 6.74 -23.90 -0.83
CA PRO A 122 5.44 -23.32 -0.54
C PRO A 122 5.28 -22.78 0.88
N ALA A 123 5.96 -23.36 1.87
CA ALA A 123 5.87 -22.94 3.27
C ALA A 123 6.22 -21.45 3.47
N TRP A 124 7.11 -20.89 2.64
CA TRP A 124 7.55 -19.50 2.74
C TRP A 124 6.68 -18.52 1.95
N ALA A 125 5.65 -18.97 1.22
CA ALA A 125 4.75 -18.09 0.48
C ALA A 125 3.90 -17.17 1.37
N LEU A 126 3.79 -17.50 2.67
CA LEU A 126 3.02 -16.71 3.63
C LEU A 126 3.64 -15.33 3.88
N LEU A 127 4.97 -15.21 3.83
CA LEU A 127 5.66 -13.93 4.04
C LEU A 127 5.31 -12.89 2.95
N PRO A 128 5.49 -13.16 1.64
CA PRO A 128 5.08 -12.21 0.60
C PRO A 128 3.57 -11.97 0.60
N ALA A 129 2.75 -12.98 0.92
CA ALA A 129 1.30 -12.80 1.06
C ALA A 129 0.95 -11.81 2.19
N GLY A 130 1.61 -11.92 3.35
CA GLY A 130 1.45 -10.99 4.47
C GLY A 130 1.82 -9.55 4.10
N PHE A 131 2.93 -9.36 3.37
CA PHE A 131 3.30 -8.04 2.86
C PHE A 131 2.27 -7.50 1.85
N ALA A 132 1.76 -8.34 0.94
CA ALA A 132 0.71 -7.95 0.00
C ALA A 132 -0.56 -7.45 0.72
N VAL A 133 -0.95 -8.07 1.84
CA VAL A 133 -2.07 -7.60 2.67
C VAL A 133 -1.80 -6.21 3.24
N VAL A 134 -0.61 -5.98 3.81
CA VAL A 134 -0.26 -4.66 4.35
C VAL A 134 -0.24 -3.60 3.23
N PHE A 135 0.33 -3.92 2.06
CA PHE A 135 0.32 -3.03 0.90
C PHE A 135 -1.09 -2.74 0.39
N ALA A 136 -2.00 -3.73 0.40
CA ALA A 136 -3.40 -3.52 0.05
C ALA A 136 -4.08 -2.53 1.02
N LEU A 137 -3.79 -2.63 2.32
CA LEU A 137 -4.29 -1.68 3.32
C LEU A 137 -3.72 -0.26 3.10
N VAL A 138 -2.43 -0.14 2.80
CA VAL A 138 -1.79 1.16 2.50
C VAL A 138 -2.34 1.77 1.21
N ALA A 139 -2.49 0.97 0.14
CA ALA A 139 -3.09 1.40 -1.11
C ALA A 139 -4.54 1.86 -0.91
N TRP A 140 -5.29 1.16 -0.06
CA TRP A 140 -6.65 1.54 0.29
C TRP A 140 -6.73 2.86 1.06
N ASP A 141 -5.86 3.09 2.05
CA ASP A 141 -5.77 4.36 2.80
C ASP A 141 -5.37 5.53 1.90
N ARG A 142 -4.46 5.29 0.95
CA ARG A 142 -3.87 6.34 0.10
C ARG A 142 -4.53 6.49 -1.27
N ARG A 143 -5.62 5.77 -1.54
CA ARG A 143 -6.29 5.76 -2.85
C ARG A 143 -6.64 7.14 -3.40
N ASP A 144 -7.01 8.08 -2.54
CA ASP A 144 -7.38 9.44 -2.95
C ASP A 144 -6.15 10.25 -3.41
N GLN A 145 -5.00 10.06 -2.75
CA GLN A 145 -3.73 10.64 -3.15
C GLN A 145 -3.26 10.04 -4.48
N THR A 146 -3.36 8.72 -4.64
CA THR A 146 -3.02 8.03 -5.89
C THR A 146 -3.89 8.50 -7.05
N ARG A 147 -5.21 8.66 -6.84
CA ARG A 147 -6.11 9.20 -7.87
C ARG A 147 -5.77 10.63 -8.24
N ALA A 148 -5.43 11.47 -7.26
CA ALA A 148 -4.99 12.84 -7.52
C ALA A 148 -3.70 12.88 -8.35
N LEU A 149 -2.72 12.04 -8.03
CA LEU A 149 -1.47 11.89 -8.79
C LEU A 149 -1.71 11.43 -10.24
N VAL A 150 -2.58 10.45 -10.44
CA VAL A 150 -2.93 9.98 -11.79
C VAL A 150 -3.62 11.10 -12.58
N ARG A 151 -4.53 11.86 -11.96
CA ARG A 151 -5.22 12.98 -12.62
C ARG A 151 -4.26 14.10 -13.03
N THR A 152 -3.27 14.45 -12.21
CA THR A 152 -2.27 15.48 -12.58
C THR A 152 -1.36 15.04 -13.71
N LEU A 153 -1.05 13.74 -13.81
CA LEU A 153 -0.26 13.19 -14.92
C LEU A 153 -1.06 13.09 -16.22
N VAL A 154 -2.33 12.70 -16.15
CA VAL A 154 -3.20 12.53 -17.32
C VAL A 154 -3.72 13.87 -17.84
N GLY A 155 -4.07 14.82 -16.96
CA GLY A 155 -4.59 16.14 -17.33
C GLY A 155 -3.53 17.14 -17.82
N ARG A 156 -2.25 16.75 -17.86
CA ARG A 156 -1.14 17.54 -18.43
C ARG A 156 -0.84 17.18 -19.90
N ARG A 157 -1.69 16.36 -20.53
CA ARG A 157 -1.63 16.02 -21.96
C ARG A 157 -2.72 16.77 -22.70
#